data_AF-A0A8D1ZZ47-F1
#
_entry.id   AF-A0A8D1ZZ47-F1
#
_cell.length_a   1.000
_cell.length_b   1.000
_cell.length_c   1.000
_cell.angle_alpha   90.00
_cell.angle_beta   90.00
_cell.angle_gamma   90.00
#
_symmetry.space_group_name_H-M   'P 1'
#
loop_
_entity.id
_entity.type
_entity.pdbx_description
1 polymer ?
#
loop_
_entity_poly.entity_id
_entity_poly.type
_entity_poly.pdbx_seq_one_letter_code
_entity_poly.pdbx_strand_id
1 'polypeptide(L)'
;IVLAQLDVSLNCYIDGRVVKVMDFLKTRLLDTLSDQIRKIQKVVNTYTPGKKIWLEGVVTTSAGGTNNLSDSYAAGFLWLNTLGMLANQGIDVVIRHSFFDHGYNHLVDQNFNPLPDYWLSLLYKRLIGPKVLAVHVAGLQRKPRPGRVIRDKLRIYAHCTNHHNHNYVRGSITLFIINLHRSRKKIKLAGTLRDKLVHQYLLQPYGQEGLKSKSVQLNGQPLTMVDDGTLPDLKPRPLRAGRTLVIPPVTMGFYVVKNVNALACRYR
;
A
#
# COMPACT_ATOMS: atom_id res chain seq x y z
N ILE A 1 8.65 -38.07 -3.36
CA ILE A 1 7.69 -37.51 -2.38
C ILE A 1 8.09 -36.07 -2.13
N VAL A 2 7.55 -35.12 -2.89
CA VAL A 2 7.70 -33.70 -2.58
C VAL A 2 6.71 -33.45 -1.45
N LEU A 3 7.22 -33.22 -0.24
CA LEU A 3 6.41 -32.77 0.89
C LEU A 3 5.78 -31.44 0.49
N ALA A 4 4.52 -31.46 0.08
CA ALA A 4 3.71 -30.26 -0.06
C ALA A 4 3.61 -29.65 1.33
N GLN A 5 4.37 -28.58 1.55
CA GLN A 5 4.25 -27.77 2.75
C GLN A 5 2.85 -27.17 2.71
N LEU A 6 1.95 -27.69 3.55
CA LEU A 6 0.58 -27.19 3.68
C LEU A 6 0.64 -25.78 4.26
N ASP A 7 0.68 -24.77 3.40
CA ASP A 7 0.49 -23.36 3.75
C ASP A 7 -1.00 -23.06 3.95
N VAL A 8 -1.32 -22.11 4.83
CA VAL A 8 -2.72 -21.75 5.12
C VAL A 8 -3.17 -20.67 4.14
N SER A 9 -3.98 -21.06 3.15
CA SER A 9 -4.61 -20.17 2.17
C SER A 9 -6.01 -19.75 2.63
N LEU A 10 -6.31 -18.45 2.60
CA LEU A 10 -7.59 -17.86 3.00
C LEU A 10 -8.10 -16.90 1.94
N ASN A 11 -9.41 -16.89 1.68
CA ASN A 11 -10.06 -15.88 0.84
C ASN A 11 -10.68 -14.79 1.71
N CYS A 12 -10.40 -13.51 1.40
CA CYS A 12 -11.03 -12.39 2.10
C CYS A 12 -11.70 -11.40 1.15
N TYR A 13 -13.03 -11.38 1.22
CA TYR A 13 -13.87 -10.43 0.51
C TYR A 13 -14.13 -9.22 1.41
N ILE A 14 -13.76 -8.03 0.96
CA ILE A 14 -14.15 -6.78 1.61
C ILE A 14 -15.55 -6.43 1.09
N ASP A 15 -16.51 -7.20 1.59
CA ASP A 15 -17.92 -7.26 1.23
C ASP A 15 -18.66 -5.91 1.37
N GLY A 16 -19.75 -5.77 0.59
CA GLY A 16 -20.70 -4.69 0.25
C GLY A 16 -20.86 -3.40 1.07
N ARG A 17 -19.84 -2.96 1.79
CA ARG A 17 -19.84 -1.77 2.65
C ARG A 17 -19.47 -0.50 1.90
N VAL A 18 -19.01 -0.64 0.66
CA VAL A 18 -18.68 0.47 -0.24
C VAL A 18 -19.87 0.69 -1.18
N VAL A 19 -20.61 1.77 -0.92
CA VAL A 19 -21.76 2.22 -1.73
C VAL A 19 -21.41 3.55 -2.42
N LYS A 20 -20.52 4.35 -1.83
CA LYS A 20 -20.04 5.63 -2.38
C LYS A 20 -18.51 5.67 -2.33
N VAL A 21 -17.89 6.41 -3.24
CA VAL A 21 -16.41 6.53 -3.34
C VAL A 21 -15.74 6.94 -2.02
N MET A 22 -16.43 7.74 -1.20
CA MET A 22 -15.94 8.19 0.10
C MET A 22 -15.86 7.07 1.14
N ASP A 23 -16.51 5.93 0.91
CA ASP A 23 -16.46 4.79 1.83
C ASP A 23 -15.08 4.15 1.87
N PHE A 24 -14.29 4.24 0.79
CA PHE A 24 -12.88 3.84 0.77
C PHE A 24 -12.01 4.62 1.77
N LEU A 25 -12.45 5.80 2.20
CA LEU A 25 -11.74 6.62 3.18
C LEU A 25 -12.16 6.31 4.62
N LYS A 26 -13.15 5.43 4.83
CA LYS A 26 -13.58 5.03 6.18
C LYS A 26 -12.52 4.11 6.79
N THR A 27 -11.82 4.59 7.81
CA THR A 27 -10.83 3.81 8.57
C THR A 27 -11.35 2.47 9.08
N ARG A 28 -12.64 2.38 9.45
CA ARG A 28 -13.28 1.10 9.86
C ARG A 28 -13.18 0.03 8.78
N LEU A 29 -13.35 0.41 7.51
CA LEU A 29 -13.22 -0.52 6.38
C LEU A 29 -11.79 -1.08 6.33
N LEU A 30 -10.82 -0.19 6.38
CA LEU A 30 -9.39 -0.51 6.33
C LEU A 30 -8.89 -1.32 7.54
N ASP A 31 -9.59 -1.25 8.67
CA ASP A 31 -9.23 -1.98 9.90
C ASP A 31 -9.95 -3.33 10.03
N THR A 32 -11.02 -3.56 9.25
CA THR A 32 -11.86 -4.77 9.37
C THR A 32 -11.04 -6.05 9.13
N LEU A 33 -10.19 -6.03 8.10
CA LEU A 33 -9.33 -7.16 7.77
C LEU A 33 -8.34 -7.49 8.88
N SER A 34 -7.82 -6.47 9.57
CA SER A 34 -6.82 -6.65 10.64
C SER A 34 -7.37 -7.50 11.79
N ASP A 35 -8.63 -7.29 12.17
CA ASP A 35 -9.30 -8.06 13.23
C ASP A 35 -9.49 -9.53 12.84
N GLN A 36 -9.85 -9.78 11.57
CA GLN A 36 -10.01 -11.13 11.03
C GLN A 36 -8.68 -11.89 11.00
N ILE A 37 -7.62 -11.23 10.52
CA ILE A 37 -6.28 -11.82 10.44
C ILE A 37 -5.75 -12.14 11.84
N ARG A 38 -5.97 -11.30 12.86
CA ARG A 38 -5.56 -11.63 14.23
C ARG A 38 -6.23 -12.89 14.77
N LYS A 39 -7.51 -13.11 14.44
CA LYS A 39 -8.22 -14.34 14.84
C LYS A 39 -7.64 -15.56 14.13
N ILE A 40 -7.39 -15.45 12.83
CA ILE A 40 -6.75 -16.49 12.03
C ILE A 40 -5.36 -16.84 12.58
N GLN A 41 -4.54 -15.83 12.83
CA GLN A 41 -3.21 -16.01 13.39
C GLN A 41 -3.24 -16.69 14.76
N LYS A 42 -4.22 -16.36 15.61
CA LYS A 42 -4.41 -17.06 16.88
C LYS A 42 -4.65 -18.55 16.66
N VAL A 43 -5.50 -18.92 15.71
CA VAL A 43 -5.78 -20.33 15.36
C VAL A 43 -4.51 -21.00 14.81
N VAL A 44 -3.86 -20.39 13.82
CA VAL A 44 -2.63 -20.93 13.20
C VAL A 44 -1.53 -21.10 14.24
N ASN A 45 -1.33 -20.14 15.15
CA ASN A 45 -0.31 -20.24 16.19
C ASN A 45 -0.62 -21.31 17.24
N THR A 46 -1.90 -21.60 17.49
CA THR A 46 -2.30 -22.67 18.43
C THR A 46 -2.10 -24.05 17.82
N TYR A 47 -2.50 -24.26 16.57
CA TYR A 47 -2.53 -25.60 15.96
C TYR A 47 -1.33 -25.91 15.07
N THR A 48 -0.70 -24.91 14.47
CA THR A 48 0.42 -25.04 13.54
C THR A 48 1.43 -23.88 13.67
N PRO A 49 2.08 -23.72 14.84
CA PRO A 49 2.99 -22.62 15.09
C PRO A 49 4.14 -22.59 14.06
N GLY A 50 4.48 -21.39 13.59
CA GLY A 50 5.59 -21.17 12.65
C GLY A 50 5.26 -21.44 11.18
N LYS A 51 4.04 -21.91 10.85
CA LYS A 51 3.60 -21.99 9.45
C LYS A 51 3.35 -20.61 8.86
N LYS A 52 3.72 -20.47 7.58
CA LYS A 52 3.44 -19.27 6.80
C LYS A 52 1.96 -19.18 6.48
N ILE A 53 1.47 -17.95 6.40
CA ILE A 53 0.06 -17.67 6.08
C ILE A 53 0.03 -16.91 4.76
N TRP A 54 -0.74 -17.44 3.82
CA TRP A 54 -0.93 -16.85 2.50
C TRP A 54 -2.38 -16.35 2.41
N LEU A 55 -2.55 -15.10 2.01
CA LEU A 55 -3.87 -14.54 1.79
C LEU A 55 -4.15 -14.52 0.29
N GLU A 56 -5.08 -15.35 -0.12
CA GLU A 56 -5.55 -15.45 -1.49
C GLU A 56 -6.83 -14.61 -1.66
N GLY A 57 -7.14 -14.23 -2.90
CA GLY A 57 -8.45 -13.66 -3.19
C GLY A 57 -8.79 -12.36 -2.45
N VAL A 58 -7.83 -11.46 -2.24
CA VAL A 58 -8.16 -10.13 -1.69
C VAL A 58 -8.95 -9.36 -2.74
N VAL A 59 -10.23 -9.16 -2.46
CA VAL A 59 -11.18 -8.50 -3.36
C VAL A 59 -11.63 -7.17 -2.74
N THR A 60 -11.44 -6.08 -3.48
CA THR A 60 -12.10 -4.81 -3.20
C THR A 60 -13.39 -4.79 -4.01
N THR A 61 -14.54 -5.05 -3.39
CA THR A 61 -15.84 -4.98 -4.07
C THR A 61 -16.72 -3.88 -3.48
N SER A 62 -17.29 -3.05 -4.34
CA SER A 62 -18.44 -2.23 -4.00
C SER A 62 -19.73 -3.03 -4.22
N ALA A 63 -20.64 -3.06 -3.25
CA ALA A 63 -21.97 -3.61 -3.49
C ALA A 63 -22.82 -2.54 -4.17
N GLY A 64 -23.18 -2.77 -5.42
CA GLY A 64 -24.25 -2.03 -6.09
C GLY A 64 -24.02 -1.79 -7.58
N GLY A 65 -24.67 -2.62 -8.40
CA GLY A 65 -25.07 -2.30 -9.78
C GLY A 65 -24.04 -1.59 -10.67
N THR A 66 -24.55 -0.71 -11.55
CA THR A 66 -23.88 -0.07 -12.70
C THR A 66 -22.76 0.93 -12.38
N ASN A 67 -22.47 1.22 -11.11
CA ASN A 67 -21.44 2.17 -10.69
C ASN A 67 -20.34 1.47 -9.87
N ASN A 68 -19.51 0.69 -10.56
CA ASN A 68 -18.35 0.07 -9.93
C ASN A 68 -17.33 1.12 -9.49
N LEU A 69 -16.88 1.02 -8.24
CA LEU A 69 -15.87 1.93 -7.67
C LEU A 69 -14.51 1.23 -7.45
N SER A 70 -14.44 -0.07 -7.74
CA SER A 70 -13.28 -0.93 -7.44
C SER A 70 -12.13 -0.75 -8.44
N ASP A 71 -12.40 -0.14 -9.59
CA ASP A 71 -11.44 0.24 -10.64
C ASP A 71 -10.94 1.68 -10.53
N SER A 72 -11.36 2.40 -9.48
CA SER A 72 -11.03 3.81 -9.27
C SER A 72 -9.78 4.02 -8.42
N TYR A 73 -9.22 5.23 -8.47
CA TYR A 73 -8.13 5.67 -7.59
C TYR A 73 -8.44 5.45 -6.09
N ALA A 74 -9.70 5.57 -5.68
CA ALA A 74 -10.10 5.35 -4.30
C ALA A 74 -9.87 3.90 -3.82
N ALA A 75 -9.96 2.92 -4.70
CA ALA A 75 -9.70 1.51 -4.36
C ALA A 75 -8.26 1.30 -3.87
N GLY A 76 -7.31 2.08 -4.39
CA GLY A 76 -5.91 2.05 -3.99
C GLY A 76 -5.65 2.33 -2.51
N PHE A 77 -6.54 3.08 -1.84
CA PHE A 77 -6.43 3.28 -0.38
C PHE A 77 -6.60 1.97 0.37
N LEU A 78 -7.58 1.17 -0.03
CA LEU A 78 -7.85 -0.13 0.56
C LEU A 78 -6.74 -1.11 0.19
N TRP A 79 -6.33 -1.12 -1.07
CA TRP A 79 -5.29 -2.02 -1.55
C TRP A 79 -3.94 -1.78 -0.87
N LEU A 80 -3.42 -0.54 -0.89
CA LEU A 80 -2.13 -0.21 -0.28
C LEU A 80 -2.15 -0.40 1.25
N ASN A 81 -3.26 -0.08 1.90
CA ASN A 81 -3.42 -0.33 3.33
C ASN A 81 -3.36 -1.82 3.64
N THR A 82 -4.06 -2.65 2.86
CA THR A 82 -4.06 -4.10 3.03
C THR A 82 -2.64 -4.65 2.92
N LEU A 83 -1.88 -4.26 1.90
CA LEU A 83 -0.48 -4.67 1.73
C LEU A 83 0.37 -4.34 2.97
N GLY A 84 0.32 -3.09 3.46
CA GLY A 84 1.12 -2.69 4.61
C GLY A 84 0.67 -3.30 5.93
N MET A 85 -0.63 -3.39 6.15
CA MET A 85 -1.20 -3.94 7.36
C MET A 85 -0.91 -5.45 7.48
N LEU A 86 -1.06 -6.21 6.39
CA LEU A 86 -0.77 -7.64 6.36
C LEU A 86 0.73 -7.92 6.50
N ALA A 87 1.59 -7.13 5.85
CA ALA A 87 3.04 -7.25 6.02
C ALA A 87 3.46 -7.03 7.48
N ASN A 88 2.93 -5.99 8.14
CA ASN A 88 3.19 -5.76 9.57
C ASN A 88 2.66 -6.87 10.48
N GLN A 89 1.62 -7.59 10.06
CA GLN A 89 1.10 -8.73 10.79
C GLN A 89 1.88 -10.03 10.50
N GLY A 90 2.80 -10.05 9.54
CA GLY A 90 3.57 -11.25 9.22
C GLY A 90 2.85 -12.20 8.27
N ILE A 91 1.97 -11.69 7.41
CA ILE A 91 1.48 -12.43 6.25
C ILE A 91 2.56 -12.41 5.16
N ASP A 92 2.93 -13.59 4.67
CA ASP A 92 4.05 -13.77 3.74
C ASP A 92 3.66 -13.41 2.30
N VAL A 93 2.47 -13.82 1.87
CA VAL A 93 2.00 -13.71 0.49
C VAL A 93 0.59 -13.13 0.45
N VAL A 94 0.37 -12.18 -0.45
CA VAL A 94 -0.94 -11.60 -0.73
C VAL A 94 -1.19 -11.72 -2.22
N ILE A 95 -2.23 -12.46 -2.60
CA ILE A 95 -2.66 -12.63 -3.99
C ILE A 95 -3.84 -11.71 -4.25
N ARG A 96 -3.65 -10.73 -5.15
CA ARG A 96 -4.72 -9.85 -5.62
C ARG A 96 -5.57 -10.60 -6.65
N HIS A 97 -6.84 -10.77 -6.35
CA HIS A 97 -7.82 -11.19 -7.35
C HIS A 97 -8.49 -9.95 -7.94
N SER A 98 -8.54 -9.74 -9.26
CA SER A 98 -7.85 -10.46 -10.34
C SER A 98 -6.84 -9.55 -11.05
N PHE A 99 -5.95 -10.14 -11.84
CA PHE A 99 -5.11 -9.37 -12.75
C PHE A 99 -5.93 -8.82 -13.92
N PHE A 100 -6.69 -9.71 -14.57
CA PHE A 100 -7.58 -9.44 -15.70
C PHE A 100 -8.79 -10.38 -15.56
N ASP A 101 -10.01 -9.85 -15.67
CA ASP A 101 -11.27 -10.61 -15.59
C ASP A 101 -12.44 -9.76 -16.11
N HIS A 102 -13.54 -10.40 -16.53
CA HIS A 102 -14.78 -9.77 -17.02
C HIS A 102 -15.55 -9.01 -15.92
N GLY A 103 -15.19 -9.25 -14.66
CA GLY A 103 -15.70 -8.51 -13.52
C GLY A 103 -15.12 -7.10 -13.43
N TYR A 104 -15.24 -6.54 -12.24
CA TYR A 104 -15.01 -5.12 -11.96
C TYR A 104 -13.83 -4.86 -11.02
N ASN A 105 -13.16 -5.93 -10.59
CA ASN A 105 -12.07 -5.92 -9.64
C ASN A 105 -10.84 -6.57 -10.31
N HIS A 106 -10.38 -5.93 -11.37
CA HIS A 106 -9.18 -6.31 -12.13
C HIS A 106 -8.15 -5.19 -12.05
N LEU A 107 -6.87 -5.52 -12.25
CA LEU A 107 -5.79 -4.52 -12.36
C LEU A 107 -5.73 -3.92 -13.77
N VAL A 108 -6.19 -4.67 -14.77
CA VAL A 108 -6.18 -4.28 -16.18
C VAL A 108 -7.59 -4.43 -16.75
N ASP A 109 -8.10 -3.40 -17.42
CA ASP A 109 -9.45 -3.39 -17.98
C ASP A 109 -9.58 -4.23 -19.26
N GLN A 110 -10.80 -4.34 -19.79
CA GLN A 110 -11.12 -5.14 -20.98
C GLN A 110 -10.43 -4.65 -22.27
N ASN A 111 -9.96 -3.40 -22.27
CA ASN A 111 -9.21 -2.80 -23.37
C ASN A 111 -7.69 -2.89 -23.11
N PHE A 112 -7.27 -3.72 -22.15
CA PHE A 112 -5.89 -3.90 -21.71
C PHE A 112 -5.24 -2.65 -21.13
N ASN A 113 -6.02 -1.67 -20.67
CA ASN A 113 -5.49 -0.48 -20.02
C ASN A 113 -5.22 -0.75 -18.53
N PRO A 114 -4.02 -0.42 -18.03
CA PRO A 114 -3.74 -0.54 -16.61
C PRO A 114 -4.50 0.49 -15.76
N LEU A 115 -5.24 0.01 -14.76
CA LEU A 115 -6.01 0.82 -13.82
C LEU A 115 -5.14 1.35 -12.66
N PRO A 116 -5.66 2.25 -11.79
CA PRO A 116 -4.85 2.87 -10.73
C PRO A 116 -4.19 1.86 -9.79
N ASP A 117 -4.86 0.76 -9.47
CA ASP A 117 -4.31 -0.31 -8.61
C ASP A 117 -3.16 -1.08 -9.30
N TYR A 118 -3.12 -1.15 -10.63
CA TYR A 118 -1.98 -1.71 -11.34
C TYR A 118 -0.75 -0.84 -11.13
N TRP A 119 -0.86 0.46 -11.36
CA TRP A 119 0.25 1.41 -11.21
C TRP A 119 0.76 1.46 -9.76
N LEU A 120 -0.17 1.39 -8.80
CA LEU A 120 0.16 1.25 -7.39
C LEU A 120 0.95 -0.04 -7.11
N SER A 121 0.47 -1.18 -7.63
CA SER A 121 1.12 -2.49 -7.47
C SER A 121 2.50 -2.53 -8.12
N LEU A 122 2.66 -1.90 -9.28
CA LEU A 122 3.94 -1.77 -9.97
C LEU A 122 4.94 -0.97 -9.13
N LEU A 123 4.55 0.20 -8.61
CA LEU A 123 5.39 0.98 -7.70
C LEU A 123 5.76 0.20 -6.44
N TYR A 124 4.78 -0.49 -5.83
CA TYR A 124 5.02 -1.34 -4.68
C TYR A 124 6.09 -2.40 -4.99
N LYS A 125 5.93 -3.14 -6.10
CA LYS A 125 6.87 -4.19 -6.52
C LYS A 125 8.28 -3.64 -6.79
N ARG A 126 8.38 -2.43 -7.37
CA ARG A 126 9.67 -1.79 -7.70
C ARG A 126 10.39 -1.20 -6.49
N LEU A 127 9.67 -0.77 -5.45
CA LEU A 127 10.24 0.04 -4.35
C LEU A 127 10.28 -0.69 -3.00
N ILE A 128 9.36 -1.62 -2.75
CA ILE A 128 9.20 -2.28 -1.45
C ILE A 128 9.94 -3.62 -1.43
N GLY A 129 10.89 -3.75 -0.50
CA GLY A 129 11.61 -4.99 -0.25
C GLY A 129 10.90 -5.87 0.80
N PRO A 130 11.38 -7.12 0.99
CA PRO A 130 10.70 -8.11 1.83
C PRO A 130 10.81 -7.84 3.33
N LYS A 131 11.83 -7.11 3.79
CA LYS A 131 12.04 -6.83 5.21
C LYS A 131 11.17 -5.67 5.69
N VAL A 132 10.19 -5.98 6.52
CA VAL A 132 9.28 -5.03 7.17
C VAL A 132 10.00 -4.28 8.30
N LEU A 133 9.74 -2.99 8.45
CA LEU A 133 10.32 -2.14 9.49
C LEU A 133 9.21 -1.52 10.34
N ALA A 134 9.44 -1.41 11.64
CA ALA A 134 8.55 -0.70 12.55
C ALA A 134 8.61 0.82 12.32
N VAL A 135 7.46 1.49 12.41
CA VAL A 135 7.35 2.95 12.32
C VAL A 135 6.85 3.51 13.65
N HIS A 136 7.58 4.47 14.18
CA HIS A 136 7.18 5.20 15.37
C HIS A 136 6.99 6.67 15.04
N VAL A 137 5.80 7.21 15.33
CA VAL A 137 5.48 8.61 15.12
C VAL A 137 5.37 9.33 16.46
N ALA A 138 6.27 10.29 16.69
CA ALA A 138 6.21 11.15 17.86
C ALA A 138 4.93 12.02 17.83
N GLY A 139 4.24 12.13 18.97
CA GLY A 139 3.04 12.97 19.11
C GLY A 139 1.70 12.34 18.66
N LEU A 140 1.69 11.15 18.06
CA LEU A 140 0.47 10.36 17.82
C LEU A 140 0.09 9.44 19.00
N GLN A 141 0.94 9.38 20.03
CA GLN A 141 0.70 8.63 21.26
C GLN A 141 -0.33 9.33 22.16
N ARG A 142 -1.59 9.39 21.73
CA ARG A 142 -2.68 9.31 22.71
C ARG A 142 -2.74 7.85 23.12
N LYS A 143 -2.41 7.53 24.38
CA LYS A 143 -2.73 6.19 24.92
C LYS A 143 -4.19 5.88 24.56
N PRO A 144 -4.49 4.73 23.95
CA PRO A 144 -5.88 4.33 23.72
C PRO A 144 -6.60 4.41 25.07
N ARG A 145 -7.63 5.26 25.16
CA ARG A 145 -8.52 5.19 26.33
C ARG A 145 -9.22 3.83 26.25
N PRO A 146 -9.41 3.12 27.37
CA PRO A 146 -10.25 1.92 27.39
C PRO A 146 -11.58 2.23 26.70
N GLY A 147 -11.95 1.43 25.69
CA GLY A 147 -13.17 1.62 24.89
C GLY A 147 -13.08 2.54 23.66
N ARG A 148 -11.95 3.22 23.40
CA ARG A 148 -11.80 4.08 22.19
C ARG A 148 -10.79 3.49 21.20
N VAL A 149 -11.31 2.88 20.12
CA VAL A 149 -10.48 2.47 18.97
C VAL A 149 -9.92 3.74 18.31
N ILE A 150 -8.61 3.96 18.42
CA ILE A 150 -7.94 5.04 17.69
C ILE A 150 -7.88 4.63 16.23
N ARG A 151 -8.69 5.28 15.40
CA ARG A 151 -8.72 5.07 13.96
C ARG A 151 -7.90 6.15 13.29
N ASP A 152 -6.63 5.84 13.02
CA ASP A 152 -5.74 6.81 12.37
C ASP A 152 -6.07 6.98 10.89
N LYS A 153 -6.21 8.23 10.48
CA LYS A 153 -6.41 8.64 9.09
C LYS A 153 -5.08 8.89 8.38
N LEU A 154 -3.97 8.92 9.09
CA LEU A 154 -2.62 8.88 8.54
C LEU A 154 -2.02 7.51 8.81
N ARG A 155 -1.70 6.76 7.75
CA ARG A 155 -1.08 5.43 7.89
C ARG A 155 0.30 5.46 7.26
N ILE A 156 1.28 4.93 7.98
CA ILE A 156 2.68 4.94 7.56
C ILE A 156 3.22 3.53 7.78
N TYR A 157 3.79 2.98 6.72
CA TYR A 157 4.45 1.67 6.72
C TYR A 157 5.86 1.84 6.17
N ALA A 158 6.77 0.95 6.58
CA ALA A 158 8.16 1.04 6.20
C ALA A 158 8.73 -0.34 5.91
N HIS A 159 9.55 -0.41 4.88
CA HIS A 159 10.30 -1.61 4.51
C HIS A 159 11.72 -1.22 4.13
N CYS A 160 12.63 -2.19 4.13
CA CYS A 160 13.86 -2.05 3.36
C CYS A 160 13.53 -1.85 1.88
N THR A 161 14.25 -0.99 1.19
CA THR A 161 14.02 -0.73 -0.23
C THR A 161 14.39 -1.95 -1.08
N ASN A 162 13.60 -2.22 -2.12
CA ASN A 162 13.97 -3.20 -3.13
C ASN A 162 15.24 -2.73 -3.87
N HIS A 163 16.33 -3.47 -3.75
CA HIS A 163 17.63 -3.16 -4.32
C HIS A 163 17.95 -3.98 -5.58
N HIS A 164 17.02 -4.83 -6.04
CA HIS A 164 17.17 -5.53 -7.31
C HIS A 164 17.07 -4.59 -8.51
N ASN A 165 16.46 -3.41 -8.31
CA ASN A 165 16.44 -2.35 -9.29
C ASN A 165 17.63 -1.42 -9.02
N HIS A 166 18.51 -1.21 -10.01
CA HIS A 166 19.80 -0.50 -9.85
C HIS A 166 19.69 0.96 -9.35
N ASN A 167 18.48 1.50 -9.21
CA ASN A 167 18.22 2.86 -8.73
C ASN A 167 18.53 3.06 -7.24
N TYR A 168 18.58 1.99 -6.43
CA TYR A 168 18.75 2.07 -4.98
C TYR A 168 19.74 1.04 -4.43
N VAL A 169 20.59 1.50 -3.52
CA VAL A 169 21.59 0.66 -2.85
C VAL A 169 21.02 -0.01 -1.59
N ARG A 170 21.63 -1.13 -1.19
CA ARG A 170 21.34 -1.80 0.08
C ARG A 170 21.49 -0.84 1.26
N GLY A 171 20.68 -1.03 2.30
CA GLY A 171 20.60 -0.10 3.42
C GLY A 171 19.65 1.10 3.21
N SER A 172 19.07 1.26 2.01
CA SER A 172 17.98 2.22 1.77
C SER A 172 16.67 1.69 2.37
N ILE A 173 15.79 2.62 2.78
CA ILE A 173 14.46 2.29 3.29
C ILE A 173 13.39 2.99 2.47
N THR A 174 12.24 2.35 2.31
CA THR A 174 11.07 2.91 1.63
C THR A 174 9.93 3.03 2.63
N LEU A 175 9.41 4.24 2.76
CA LEU A 175 8.15 4.51 3.45
C LEU A 175 7.04 4.53 2.40
N PHE A 176 5.85 4.04 2.75
CA PHE A 176 4.64 4.42 2.03
C PHE A 176 3.59 4.95 3.00
N ILE A 177 2.94 6.02 2.57
CA ILE A 177 2.12 6.87 3.41
C ILE A 177 0.76 7.04 2.76
N ILE A 178 -0.29 6.82 3.54
CA ILE A 178 -1.67 7.02 3.15
C ILE A 178 -2.24 8.15 4.02
N ASN A 179 -2.61 9.25 3.39
CA ASN A 179 -3.27 10.37 4.06
C ASN A 179 -4.75 10.41 3.69
N LEU A 180 -5.63 9.96 4.58
CA LEU A 180 -7.09 10.01 4.44
C LEU A 180 -7.70 11.29 5.03
N HIS A 181 -6.87 12.21 5.55
CA HIS A 181 -7.37 13.51 5.99
C HIS A 181 -7.71 14.41 4.80
N ARG A 182 -8.69 15.29 5.01
CA ARG A 182 -8.99 16.43 4.12
C ARG A 182 -7.99 17.58 4.24
N SER A 183 -6.94 17.41 5.05
CA SER A 183 -5.87 18.39 5.25
C SER A 183 -4.50 17.78 4.96
N ARG A 184 -3.59 18.64 4.50
CA ARG A 184 -2.19 18.26 4.25
C ARG A 184 -1.51 17.86 5.56
N LYS A 185 -0.67 16.84 5.52
CA LYS A 185 0.17 16.42 6.65
C LYS A 185 1.63 16.75 6.39
N LYS A 186 2.32 17.13 7.46
CA LYS A 186 3.75 17.49 7.44
C LYS A 186 4.47 16.47 8.31
N ILE A 187 5.34 15.68 7.71
CA ILE A 187 6.10 14.63 8.41
C ILE A 187 7.57 15.01 8.35
N LYS A 188 8.19 15.11 9.52
CA LYS A 188 9.64 15.30 9.64
C LYS A 188 10.28 13.95 9.94
N LEU A 189 11.27 13.59 9.14
CA LEU A 189 12.12 12.45 9.44
C LEU A 189 13.02 12.78 10.65
N ALA A 190 13.26 11.77 11.49
CA ALA A 190 13.98 11.92 12.75
C ALA A 190 15.25 11.06 12.78
N GLY A 191 16.13 11.34 13.75
CA GLY A 191 17.38 10.62 13.93
C GLY A 191 18.24 10.62 12.66
N THR A 192 18.80 9.46 12.33
CA THR A 192 19.70 9.25 11.17
C THR A 192 19.03 9.47 9.81
N LEU A 193 17.70 9.61 9.77
CA LEU A 193 16.93 9.87 8.54
C LEU A 193 16.80 11.36 8.21
N ARG A 194 17.05 12.26 9.17
CA ARG A 194 16.73 13.69 9.05
C ARG A 194 17.41 14.34 7.85
N ASP A 195 18.71 14.09 7.67
CA ASP A 195 19.54 14.78 6.66
C ASP A 195 19.75 13.92 5.41
N LYS A 196 18.78 13.06 5.10
CA LYS A 196 18.84 12.17 3.95
C LYS A 196 18.00 12.70 2.81
N LEU A 197 18.51 12.51 1.59
CA LEU A 197 17.76 12.78 0.37
C LEU A 197 16.63 11.76 0.24
N VAL A 198 15.45 12.26 -0.11
CA VAL A 198 14.24 11.43 -0.26
C VAL A 198 13.77 11.48 -1.69
N HIS A 199 13.54 10.33 -2.31
CA HIS A 199 12.85 10.23 -3.58
C HIS A 199 11.35 10.04 -3.35
N GLN A 200 10.55 11.01 -3.78
CA GLN A 200 9.10 10.97 -3.68
C GLN A 200 8.48 10.32 -4.92
N TYR A 201 7.47 9.48 -4.68
CA TYR A 201 6.57 8.89 -5.65
C TYR A 201 5.13 9.10 -5.18
N LEU A 202 4.59 10.29 -5.46
CA LEU A 202 3.24 10.65 -5.02
C LEU A 202 2.23 10.28 -6.12
N LEU A 203 1.26 9.43 -5.78
CA LEU A 203 0.13 9.12 -6.64
C LEU A 203 -1.04 10.05 -6.36
N GLN A 204 -1.66 10.55 -7.42
CA GLN A 204 -2.86 11.40 -7.37
C GLN A 204 -3.80 10.99 -8.51
N PRO A 205 -5.12 11.15 -8.35
CA PRO A 205 -6.02 10.92 -9.46
C PRO A 205 -5.73 11.90 -10.59
N TYR A 206 -5.87 11.43 -11.83
CA TYR A 206 -5.73 12.26 -13.03
C TYR A 206 -7.11 12.51 -13.66
N GLY A 207 -7.32 13.68 -14.28
CA GLY A 207 -8.60 14.08 -14.85
C GLY A 207 -9.57 14.70 -13.83
N GLN A 208 -10.84 14.87 -14.24
CA GLN A 208 -11.84 15.65 -13.51
C GLN A 208 -12.66 14.84 -12.48
N GLU A 209 -12.61 13.50 -12.55
CA GLU A 209 -13.42 12.61 -11.72
C GLU A 209 -12.93 12.47 -10.27
N GLY A 210 -11.78 13.07 -9.96
CA GLY A 210 -11.18 13.02 -8.63
C GLY A 210 -10.99 11.58 -8.15
N LEU A 211 -11.54 11.25 -6.97
CA LEU A 211 -11.36 9.91 -6.38
C LEU A 211 -11.97 8.77 -7.21
N LYS A 212 -12.92 9.06 -8.10
CA LYS A 212 -13.53 8.07 -8.98
C LYS A 212 -12.70 7.80 -10.24
N SER A 213 -11.67 8.60 -10.51
CA SER A 213 -10.87 8.48 -11.71
C SER A 213 -10.25 7.09 -11.85
N LYS A 214 -10.31 6.55 -13.06
CA LYS A 214 -9.60 5.33 -13.49
C LYS A 214 -8.20 5.62 -14.02
N SER A 215 -7.75 6.87 -13.96
CA SER A 215 -6.41 7.29 -14.34
C SER A 215 -5.68 7.91 -13.15
N VAL A 216 -4.36 7.72 -13.11
CA VAL A 216 -3.51 8.20 -12.02
C VAL A 216 -2.30 8.92 -12.60
N GLN A 217 -1.78 9.89 -11.86
CA GLN A 217 -0.53 10.57 -12.15
C GLN A 217 0.48 10.30 -11.04
N LEU A 218 1.74 10.19 -11.43
CA LEU A 218 2.90 10.09 -10.55
C LEU A 218 3.65 11.41 -10.54
N ASN A 219 3.72 12.05 -9.38
CA ASN A 219 4.39 13.35 -9.21
C ASN A 219 3.92 14.44 -10.20
N GLY A 220 2.66 14.39 -10.62
CA GLY A 220 2.07 15.32 -11.57
C GLY A 220 2.19 14.92 -13.05
N GLN A 221 2.74 13.74 -13.36
CA GLN A 221 2.81 13.20 -14.71
C GLN A 221 1.86 12.00 -14.86
N PRO A 222 0.94 11.99 -15.85
CA PRO A 222 0.02 10.86 -16.07
C PRO A 222 0.78 9.56 -16.29
N LEU A 223 0.33 8.47 -15.65
CA LEU A 223 0.86 7.14 -15.91
C LEU A 223 0.04 6.48 -17.01
N THR A 224 0.71 6.17 -18.11
CA THR A 224 0.18 5.48 -19.29
C THR A 224 1.26 4.54 -19.82
N MET A 225 0.85 3.46 -20.49
CA MET A 225 1.79 2.65 -21.25
C MET A 225 2.42 3.52 -22.34
N VAL A 226 3.70 3.27 -22.67
CA VAL A 226 4.35 3.96 -23.79
C VAL A 226 3.85 3.40 -25.11
N ASP A 227 3.69 2.08 -25.14
CA ASP A 227 3.15 1.25 -26.21
C ASP A 227 2.67 -0.09 -25.59
N ASP A 228 2.20 -1.03 -26.41
CA ASP A 228 1.64 -2.30 -25.94
C ASP A 228 2.64 -3.19 -25.16
N GLY A 229 3.94 -2.98 -25.33
CA GLY A 229 5.00 -3.76 -24.69
C GLY A 229 5.79 -3.04 -23.60
N THR A 230 5.64 -1.71 -23.50
CA THR A 230 6.60 -0.88 -22.76
C THR A 230 5.95 -0.10 -21.62
N LEU A 231 6.39 -0.43 -20.39
CA LEU A 231 6.05 0.34 -19.19
C LEU A 231 6.74 1.71 -19.19
N PRO A 232 6.09 2.78 -18.72
CA PRO A 232 6.72 4.08 -18.58
C PRO A 232 7.82 4.06 -17.51
N ASP A 233 8.78 4.98 -17.64
CA ASP A 233 9.75 5.21 -16.58
C ASP A 233 9.08 5.85 -15.35
N LEU A 234 9.24 5.22 -14.19
CA LEU A 234 8.68 5.69 -12.93
C LEU A 234 9.67 6.67 -12.27
N LYS A 235 9.61 7.92 -12.71
CA LYS A 235 10.57 8.95 -12.26
C LYS A 235 10.27 9.47 -10.85
N PRO A 236 11.24 9.43 -9.91
CA PRO A 236 11.09 10.06 -8.62
C PRO A 236 11.16 11.58 -8.71
N ARG A 237 10.50 12.27 -7.78
CA ARG A 237 10.78 13.67 -7.47
C ARG A 237 11.77 13.74 -6.31
N PRO A 238 13.02 14.20 -6.50
CA PRO A 238 13.97 14.32 -5.40
C PRO A 238 13.58 15.46 -4.45
N LEU A 239 13.59 15.16 -3.15
CA LEU A 239 13.40 16.10 -2.07
C LEU A 239 14.75 16.28 -1.35
N ARG A 240 15.16 17.54 -1.17
CA ARG A 240 16.42 17.89 -0.49
C ARG A 240 16.45 17.35 0.93
N ALA A 241 17.66 17.04 1.43
CA ALA A 241 17.89 16.64 2.82
C ALA A 241 17.29 17.64 3.82
N GLY A 242 16.80 17.15 4.96
CA GLY A 242 16.18 17.98 5.99
C GLY A 242 14.79 18.52 5.65
N ARG A 243 14.29 18.32 4.41
CA ARG A 243 12.97 18.81 4.00
C ARG A 243 11.88 18.03 4.72
N THR A 244 10.86 18.76 5.19
CA THR A 244 9.63 18.15 5.70
C THR A 244 8.86 17.52 4.54
N LEU A 245 8.47 16.25 4.68
CA LEU A 245 7.61 15.56 3.72
C LEU A 245 6.20 16.16 3.83
N VAL A 246 5.68 16.66 2.71
CA VAL A 246 4.34 17.23 2.63
C VAL A 246 3.45 16.23 1.92
N ILE A 247 2.49 15.68 2.66
CA ILE A 247 1.54 14.69 2.15
C ILE A 247 0.21 15.41 1.88
N PRO A 248 -0.22 15.57 0.62
CA PRO A 248 -1.47 16.25 0.32
C PRO A 248 -2.70 15.52 0.88
N PRO A 249 -3.85 16.20 1.02
CA PRO A 249 -5.10 15.56 1.43
C PRO A 249 -5.48 14.40 0.52
N VAL A 250 -5.99 13.30 1.09
CA VAL A 250 -6.57 12.18 0.32
C VAL A 250 -5.61 11.68 -0.76
N THR A 251 -4.37 11.39 -0.36
CA THR A 251 -3.32 10.88 -1.26
C THR A 251 -2.60 9.66 -0.69
N MET A 252 -1.94 8.94 -1.59
CA MET A 252 -1.02 7.87 -1.26
C MET A 252 0.32 8.08 -1.98
N GLY A 253 1.42 7.69 -1.36
CA GLY A 253 2.73 7.81 -2.01
C GLY A 253 3.84 7.05 -1.31
N PHE A 254 4.92 6.85 -2.04
CA PHE A 254 6.14 6.17 -1.60
C PHE A 254 7.28 7.18 -1.47
N TYR A 255 8.14 6.97 -0.48
CA TYR A 255 9.23 7.87 -0.14
C TYR A 255 10.46 7.01 0.15
N VAL A 256 11.39 6.96 -0.80
CA VAL A 256 12.65 6.21 -0.63
C VAL A 256 13.67 7.12 0.01
N VAL A 257 14.12 6.79 1.22
CA VAL A 257 15.19 7.49 1.92
C VAL A 257 16.50 6.82 1.52
N LYS A 258 17.28 7.51 0.68
CA LYS A 258 18.51 6.95 0.10
C LYS A 258 19.66 7.01 1.10
N ASN A 259 20.59 6.07 0.96
CA ASN A 259 21.90 6.10 1.65
C ASN A 259 21.76 6.27 3.18
N VAL A 260 20.68 5.73 3.75
CA VAL A 260 20.46 5.67 5.21
C VAL A 260 21.42 4.68 5.83
N ASN A 261 21.82 3.66 5.07
CA ASN A 261 22.76 2.66 5.51
C ASN A 261 22.21 1.83 6.70
N ALA A 262 20.90 1.61 6.71
CA ALA A 262 20.20 0.93 7.79
C ALA A 262 20.72 -0.52 7.93
N LEU A 263 21.19 -0.88 9.12
CA LEU A 263 21.81 -2.17 9.40
C LEU A 263 20.90 -3.35 9.03
N ALA A 264 19.61 -3.28 9.39
CA ALA A 264 18.61 -4.31 9.07
C ALA A 264 18.41 -4.52 7.55
N CYS A 265 18.77 -3.53 6.73
CA CYS A 265 18.56 -3.52 5.28
C CYS A 265 19.84 -3.75 4.47
N ARG A 266 20.97 -4.00 5.13
CA ARG A 266 22.26 -4.27 4.47
C ARG A 266 22.44 -5.74 4.12
N TYR A 267 21.96 -6.63 4.98
CA TYR A 267 22.21 -8.06 4.91
C TYR A 267 20.93 -8.81 4.57
N ARG A 268 21.05 -10.03 4.03
CA ARG A 268 19.89 -10.90 3.79
C ARG A 268 19.32 -11.42 5.09
#